data_AF-A0A4R8KB76-F1
#
_entry.id   AF-A0A4R8KB76-F1
#
_cell.length_a   1.000
_cell.length_b   1.000
_cell.length_c   1.000
_cell.angle_alpha   90.00
_cell.angle_beta   90.00
_cell.angle_gamma   90.00
#
_symmetry.space_group_name_H-M   'P 1'
#
loop_
_entity.id
_entity.type
_entity.pdbx_description
1 polymer ?
#
loop_
_entity_poly.entity_id
_entity_poly.type
_entity_poly.pdbx_seq_one_letter_code
_entity_poly.pdbx_strand_id
1 'polypeptide(L)'
;MTEKLTPNRPSPEGRMLGEQLARLTDKAEQEARAKFPNHARRCKSCAFTAGTMPNGCFPTVMDALKCVVDGTPFHCHQQFDAKGIPTDLCAGWALASMATDDKLRERMQPIVGDWELSCVYDEPESGAALSQQPMQEG
;
A
#
# COMPACT_ATOMS: atom_id res chain seq x y z
N MET A 1 -12.15 -13.01 28.56
CA MET A 1 -13.08 -12.15 27.79
C MET A 1 -12.83 -12.45 26.32
N THR A 2 -13.82 -12.93 25.58
CA THR A 2 -13.68 -13.10 24.12
C THR A 2 -13.79 -11.72 23.48
N GLU A 3 -12.65 -11.17 23.09
CA GLU A 3 -12.56 -9.89 22.41
C GLU A 3 -13.32 -10.00 21.07
N LYS A 4 -14.36 -9.20 20.90
CA LYS A 4 -15.19 -9.23 19.70
C LYS A 4 -14.41 -8.58 18.56
N LEU A 5 -13.81 -9.39 17.69
CA LEU A 5 -13.09 -8.90 16.52
C LEU A 5 -14.03 -8.10 15.61
N THR A 6 -13.64 -6.87 15.30
CA THR A 6 -14.37 -6.02 14.34
C THR A 6 -13.97 -6.42 12.92
N PRO A 7 -14.92 -6.82 12.06
CA PRO A 7 -14.59 -7.19 10.69
C PRO A 7 -13.99 -6.01 9.92
N ASN A 8 -12.87 -6.25 9.24
CA ASN A 8 -12.28 -5.26 8.35
C ASN A 8 -13.22 -5.01 7.15
N ARG A 9 -13.44 -3.74 6.80
CA ARG A 9 -14.35 -3.34 5.73
C ARG A 9 -13.70 -2.30 4.82
N PRO A 10 -14.11 -2.24 3.54
CA PRO A 10 -13.64 -1.21 2.65
C PRO A 10 -13.98 0.20 3.14
N SER A 11 -13.06 1.14 2.98
CA SER A 11 -13.28 2.57 3.24
C SER A 11 -12.89 3.40 2.01
N PRO A 12 -13.29 4.68 1.92
CA PRO A 12 -12.82 5.57 0.86
C PRO A 12 -11.29 5.64 0.79
N GLU A 13 -10.63 5.83 1.94
CA GLU A 13 -9.17 5.93 2.05
C GLU A 13 -8.50 4.61 1.69
N GLY A 14 -9.09 3.48 2.11
CA GLY A 14 -8.60 2.15 1.76
C GLY A 14 -8.67 1.89 0.26
N ARG A 15 -9.71 2.36 -0.44
CA ARG A 15 -9.81 2.27 -1.91
C ARG A 15 -8.77 3.14 -2.58
N MET A 16 -8.61 4.40 -2.15
CA MET A 16 -7.62 5.32 -2.72
C MET A 16 -6.20 4.75 -2.60
N LEU A 17 -5.84 4.25 -1.40
CA LEU A 17 -4.54 3.62 -1.19
C LEU A 17 -4.41 2.30 -1.96
N GLY A 18 -5.48 1.50 -1.98
CA GLY A 18 -5.55 0.23 -2.69
C GLY A 18 -5.31 0.38 -4.18
N GLU A 19 -5.87 1.42 -4.80
CA GLU A 19 -5.64 1.75 -6.20
C GLU A 19 -4.16 2.03 -6.49
N GLN A 20 -3.46 2.73 -5.59
CA GLN A 20 -2.02 2.97 -5.74
C GLN A 20 -1.21 1.68 -5.59
N LEU A 21 -1.56 0.83 -4.62
CA LEU A 21 -0.91 -0.48 -4.45
C LEU A 21 -1.11 -1.37 -5.67
N ALA A 22 -2.32 -1.40 -6.21
CA ALA A 22 -2.64 -2.15 -7.42
C ALA A 22 -1.88 -1.61 -8.63
N ARG A 23 -1.86 -0.28 -8.83
CA ARG A 23 -1.12 0.39 -9.91
C ARG A 23 0.37 0.05 -9.88
N LEU A 24 1.00 0.09 -8.71
CA LEU A 24 2.40 -0.32 -8.53
C LEU A 24 2.62 -1.77 -8.98
N THR A 25 1.73 -2.66 -8.52
CA THR A 25 1.83 -4.10 -8.77
C THR A 25 1.57 -4.45 -10.22
N ASP A 26 0.60 -3.80 -10.88
CA ASP A 26 0.23 -4.05 -12.27
C ASP A 26 1.40 -3.73 -13.22
N LYS A 27 2.10 -2.62 -12.96
CA LYS A 27 3.31 -2.26 -13.71
C LYS A 27 4.40 -3.33 -13.55
N ALA A 28 4.65 -3.75 -12.31
CA ALA A 28 5.63 -4.78 -12.01
C ALA A 28 5.27 -6.13 -12.63
N GLU A 29 3.98 -6.48 -12.67
CA GLU A 29 3.47 -7.70 -13.28
C GLU A 29 3.75 -7.75 -14.78
N GLN A 30 3.57 -6.63 -15.49
CA GLN A 30 3.87 -6.56 -16.93
C GLN A 30 5.35 -6.84 -17.19
N GLU A 31 6.24 -6.19 -16.44
CA GLU A 31 7.69 -6.38 -16.57
C GLU A 31 8.14 -7.78 -16.17
N ALA A 32 7.59 -8.31 -15.07
CA ALA A 32 7.89 -9.64 -14.58
C ALA A 32 7.44 -10.71 -15.59
N ARG A 33 6.27 -10.58 -16.21
CA ARG A 33 5.75 -11.55 -17.19
C ARG A 33 6.51 -11.53 -18.50
N ALA A 34 7.08 -10.40 -18.89
CA ALA A 34 7.96 -10.33 -20.06
C ALA A 34 9.23 -11.18 -19.86
N LYS A 35 9.75 -11.27 -18.63
CA LYS A 35 10.96 -12.04 -18.28
C LYS A 35 10.64 -13.48 -17.85
N PHE A 36 9.55 -13.64 -17.12
CA PHE A 36 9.09 -14.89 -16.50
C PHE A 36 7.61 -15.12 -16.83
N PRO A 37 7.29 -15.63 -18.04
CA PRO A 37 5.91 -15.80 -18.49
C PRO A 37 5.03 -16.63 -17.53
N ASN A 38 5.64 -17.59 -16.84
CA ASN A 38 4.98 -18.50 -15.90
C ASN A 38 4.96 -18.00 -14.45
N HIS A 39 5.24 -16.70 -14.21
CA HIS A 39 5.14 -16.15 -12.86
C HIS A 39 3.72 -16.35 -12.28
N ALA A 40 3.67 -16.73 -11.00
CA ALA A 40 2.44 -16.95 -10.25
C ALA A 40 1.44 -15.80 -10.43
N ARG A 41 0.16 -16.13 -10.48
CA ARG A 41 -0.94 -15.17 -10.63
C ARG A 41 -1.40 -14.69 -9.25
N ARG A 42 -1.80 -13.42 -9.15
CA ARG A 42 -2.52 -12.91 -7.98
C ARG A 42 -3.80 -13.71 -7.77
N CYS A 43 -4.16 -13.98 -6.51
CA CYS A 43 -5.41 -14.68 -6.20
C CYS A 43 -6.64 -13.80 -6.51
N LYS A 44 -7.82 -14.41 -6.64
CA LYS A 44 -9.05 -13.70 -7.04
C LYS A 44 -9.46 -12.57 -6.08
N SER A 45 -9.14 -12.70 -4.80
CA SER A 45 -9.39 -11.71 -3.75
C SER A 45 -8.10 -11.06 -3.24
N CYS A 46 -7.16 -10.76 -4.14
CA CYS A 46 -5.86 -10.20 -3.76
C CYS A 46 -5.95 -8.73 -3.37
N ALA A 47 -5.36 -8.35 -2.23
CA ALA A 47 -5.23 -6.95 -1.81
C ALA A 47 -4.42 -6.09 -2.79
N PHE A 48 -3.60 -6.72 -3.64
CA PHE A 48 -2.82 -6.04 -4.68
C PHE A 48 -3.60 -5.92 -6.01
N THR A 49 -4.88 -6.28 -6.07
CA THR A 49 -5.72 -6.17 -7.27
C THR A 49 -6.84 -5.15 -7.03
N ALA A 50 -6.91 -4.14 -7.89
CA ALA A 50 -7.89 -3.06 -7.82
C ALA A 50 -9.33 -3.61 -7.76
N GLY A 51 -10.16 -3.00 -6.92
CA GLY A 51 -11.59 -3.31 -6.83
C GLY A 51 -11.95 -4.59 -6.07
N THR A 52 -10.97 -5.36 -5.59
CA THR A 52 -11.27 -6.46 -4.66
C THR A 52 -11.63 -5.93 -3.28
N MET A 53 -12.40 -6.71 -2.50
CA MET A 53 -12.76 -6.33 -1.14
C MET A 53 -11.53 -5.98 -0.27
N PRO A 54 -10.49 -6.83 -0.14
CA PRO A 54 -9.34 -6.49 0.69
C PRO A 54 -8.51 -5.32 0.15
N ASN A 55 -8.52 -5.08 -1.17
CA ASN A 55 -7.88 -3.89 -1.75
C ASN A 55 -8.60 -2.58 -1.35
N GLY A 56 -9.88 -2.64 -0.98
CA GLY A 56 -10.58 -1.47 -0.45
C GLY A 56 -10.41 -1.27 1.06
N CYS A 57 -9.86 -2.25 1.79
CA CYS A 57 -9.79 -2.25 3.24
C CYS A 57 -8.50 -1.60 3.75
N PHE A 58 -8.62 -0.42 4.36
CA PHE A 58 -7.46 0.38 4.78
C PHE A 58 -6.41 -0.39 5.60
N PRO A 59 -6.76 -1.14 6.68
CA PRO A 59 -5.78 -1.92 7.44
C PRO A 59 -5.06 -2.97 6.59
N THR A 60 -5.78 -3.67 5.71
CA THR A 60 -5.21 -4.72 4.87
C THR A 60 -4.24 -4.16 3.83
N VAL A 61 -4.60 -3.03 3.22
CA VAL A 61 -3.73 -2.37 2.24
C VAL A 61 -2.49 -1.80 2.93
N MET A 62 -2.63 -1.23 4.12
CA MET A 62 -1.50 -0.71 4.90
C MET A 62 -0.53 -1.82 5.32
N ASP A 63 -1.04 -2.96 5.80
CA ASP A 63 -0.19 -4.12 6.13
C ASP A 63 0.55 -4.63 4.90
N ALA A 64 -0.16 -4.78 3.78
CA ALA A 64 0.43 -5.22 2.52
C ALA A 64 1.51 -4.26 2.00
N LEU A 65 1.23 -2.95 2.01
CA LEU A 65 2.17 -1.91 1.60
C LEU A 65 3.40 -1.88 2.54
N LYS A 66 3.19 -1.96 3.84
CA LYS A 66 4.30 -2.00 4.81
C LYS A 66 5.19 -3.21 4.59
N CYS A 67 4.62 -4.39 4.34
CA CYS A 67 5.41 -5.57 4.01
C CYS A 67 6.23 -5.41 2.72
N VAL A 68 5.71 -4.71 1.71
CA VAL A 68 6.49 -4.37 0.50
C VAL A 68 7.65 -3.43 0.85
N VAL A 69 7.37 -2.33 1.55
CA VAL A 69 8.37 -1.30 1.90
C VAL A 69 9.47 -1.86 2.80
N ASP A 70 9.11 -2.69 3.78
CA ASP A 70 10.06 -3.31 4.71
C ASP A 70 10.81 -4.50 4.09
N GLY A 71 10.43 -4.95 2.89
CA GLY A 71 10.93 -6.21 2.31
C GLY A 71 10.55 -7.45 3.12
N THR A 72 9.51 -7.35 3.96
CA THR A 72 9.04 -8.45 4.81
C THR A 72 8.08 -9.35 4.02
N PRO A 73 8.31 -10.68 3.95
CA PRO A 73 7.43 -11.59 3.22
C PRO A 73 5.96 -11.53 3.65
N PHE A 74 5.09 -11.19 2.69
CA PHE A 74 3.64 -11.26 2.87
C PHE A 74 3.10 -12.56 2.27
N HIS A 75 2.33 -13.30 3.07
CA HIS A 75 1.81 -14.62 2.67
C HIS A 75 0.40 -14.53 2.10
N CYS A 76 0.07 -15.46 1.21
CA CYS A 76 -1.22 -15.57 0.57
C CYS A 76 -2.24 -16.23 1.51
N HIS A 77 -3.44 -15.68 1.62
CA HIS A 77 -4.52 -16.23 2.45
C HIS A 77 -5.30 -17.38 1.80
N GLN A 78 -4.81 -17.96 0.70
CA GLN A 78 -5.54 -19.01 -0.04
C GLN A 78 -5.15 -20.43 0.40
N GLN A 79 -3.93 -20.62 0.88
CA GLN A 79 -3.42 -21.93 1.28
C GLN A 79 -2.84 -21.86 2.69
N PHE A 80 -3.23 -22.82 3.52
CA PHE A 80 -2.80 -22.93 4.91
C PHE A 80 -2.38 -24.37 5.22
N ASP A 81 -1.44 -24.53 6.15
CA ASP A 81 -1.07 -25.83 6.68
C ASP A 81 -2.10 -26.36 7.71
N ALA A 82 -1.84 -27.54 8.26
CA ALA A 82 -2.69 -28.16 9.28
C ALA A 82 -2.80 -27.33 10.59
N LYS A 83 -1.94 -26.34 10.79
CA LYS A 83 -1.93 -25.43 11.94
C LYS A 83 -2.59 -24.08 11.63
N GLY A 84 -3.10 -23.89 10.41
CA GLY A 84 -3.73 -22.65 9.98
C GLY A 84 -2.71 -21.55 9.62
N ILE A 85 -1.45 -21.91 9.35
CA ILE A 85 -0.41 -20.97 8.94
C ILE A 85 -0.36 -20.89 7.41
N PRO A 86 -0.37 -19.69 6.81
CA PRO A 86 -0.20 -19.53 5.36
C PRO A 86 1.08 -20.19 4.84
N THR A 87 0.98 -20.98 3.78
CA THR A 87 2.14 -21.71 3.21
C THR A 87 2.79 -21.01 2.04
N ASP A 88 2.01 -20.22 1.30
CA ASP A 88 2.42 -19.67 0.01
C ASP A 88 2.77 -18.20 0.15
N LEU A 89 3.83 -17.76 -0.53
CA LEU A 89 4.10 -16.34 -0.73
C LEU A 89 3.00 -15.71 -1.58
N CYS A 90 2.59 -14.49 -1.20
CA CYS A 90 1.63 -13.74 -2.00
C CYS A 90 2.27 -13.30 -3.32
N ALA A 91 1.72 -13.74 -4.45
CA ALA A 91 2.17 -13.33 -5.77
C ALA A 91 2.09 -11.80 -5.97
N GLY A 92 1.09 -11.14 -5.37
CA GLY A 92 0.97 -9.68 -5.42
C GLY A 92 2.13 -8.98 -4.70
N TRP A 93 2.48 -9.46 -3.51
CA TRP A 93 3.63 -8.95 -2.76
C TRP A 93 4.95 -9.21 -3.49
N ALA A 94 5.14 -10.41 -4.05
CA ALA A 94 6.36 -10.74 -4.80
C ALA A 94 6.56 -9.78 -5.99
N LEU A 95 5.49 -9.54 -6.75
CA LEU A 95 5.50 -8.59 -7.87
C LEU A 95 5.75 -7.15 -7.39
N ALA A 96 5.02 -6.68 -6.38
CA ALA A 96 5.21 -5.34 -5.84
C ALA A 96 6.63 -5.13 -5.28
N SER A 97 7.21 -6.16 -4.66
CA SER A 97 8.58 -6.12 -4.11
C SER A 97 9.64 -6.04 -5.21
N MET A 98 9.41 -6.67 -6.37
CA MET A 98 10.28 -6.49 -7.54
C MET A 98 10.27 -5.04 -8.06
N ALA A 99 9.17 -4.32 -7.86
CA ALA A 99 9.08 -2.91 -8.20
C ALA A 99 9.90 -2.03 -7.25
N THR A 100 10.01 -2.42 -5.98
CA THR A 100 10.64 -1.62 -4.91
C THR A 100 12.09 -2.00 -4.60
N ASP A 101 12.63 -3.01 -5.30
CA ASP A 101 14.03 -3.46 -5.20
C ASP A 101 15.05 -2.32 -5.43
N ASP A 102 16.27 -2.44 -4.91
CA ASP A 102 17.24 -1.37 -4.57
C ASP A 102 17.43 -0.26 -5.61
N LYS A 103 17.29 -0.59 -6.91
CA LYS A 103 17.37 0.37 -8.01
C LYS A 103 16.21 1.39 -8.02
N LEU A 104 15.07 1.07 -7.42
CA LEU A 104 13.96 2.00 -7.21
C LEU A 104 14.15 2.82 -5.95
N ARG A 105 14.87 2.33 -4.92
CA ARG A 105 15.30 3.16 -3.77
C ARG A 105 16.20 4.33 -4.22
N GLU A 106 17.05 4.10 -5.22
CA GLU A 106 17.86 5.14 -5.87
C GLU A 106 17.09 5.98 -6.91
N ARG A 107 16.05 5.44 -7.57
CA ARG A 107 15.24 6.13 -8.61
C ARG A 107 13.94 6.77 -8.10
N MET A 108 13.48 6.44 -6.90
CA MET A 108 12.45 7.16 -6.18
C MET A 108 13.05 8.47 -5.66
N GLN A 109 13.53 9.32 -6.58
CA GLN A 109 13.14 10.71 -6.44
C GLN A 109 11.61 10.69 -6.43
N PRO A 110 10.97 11.30 -5.43
CA PRO A 110 9.55 11.12 -5.22
C PRO A 110 8.82 11.38 -6.53
N ILE A 111 7.81 10.56 -6.84
CA ILE A 111 6.91 10.81 -7.98
C ILE A 111 6.02 12.00 -7.55
N VAL A 112 6.62 13.17 -7.25
CA VAL A 112 5.93 14.33 -6.67
C VAL A 112 4.93 14.90 -7.67
N GLY A 113 5.11 14.65 -8.96
CA GLY A 113 4.32 15.28 -10.02
C GLY A 113 2.85 14.89 -10.06
N ASP A 114 2.43 13.79 -9.41
CA ASP A 114 1.09 13.17 -9.61
C ASP A 114 0.45 12.64 -8.31
N TRP A 115 1.07 12.87 -7.14
CA TRP A 115 0.51 12.41 -5.86
C TRP A 115 -0.38 13.51 -5.26
N GLU A 116 -1.67 13.48 -5.58
CA GLU A 116 -2.68 14.43 -5.05
C GLU A 116 -2.73 14.46 -3.51
N LEU A 117 -2.35 13.37 -2.84
CA LEU A 117 -2.36 13.26 -1.36
C LEU A 117 -1.11 13.83 -0.67
N SER A 118 -0.05 14.14 -1.43
CA SER A 118 1.18 14.74 -0.89
C SER A 118 1.35 16.18 -1.39
N CYS A 119 0.25 16.94 -1.48
CA CYS A 119 0.36 18.38 -1.64
C CYS A 119 1.36 18.90 -0.60
N VAL A 120 2.33 19.67 -1.10
CA VAL A 120 3.37 20.34 -0.31
C VAL A 120 2.67 20.96 0.90
N TYR A 121 3.02 20.52 2.11
CA TYR A 121 2.62 21.27 3.30
C TYR A 121 3.16 22.68 3.08
N ASP A 122 2.28 23.69 3.10
CA ASP A 122 2.69 25.08 3.21
C ASP A 122 3.36 25.23 4.59
N GLU A 123 4.61 24.78 4.71
CA GLU A 123 5.49 25.20 5.79
C GLU A 123 5.63 26.71 5.59
N PRO A 124 5.09 27.55 6.48
CA PRO A 124 5.27 28.99 6.35
C PRO A 124 6.78 29.25 6.37
N GLU A 125 7.28 29.93 5.34
CA GLU A 125 8.69 30.33 5.30
C GLU A 125 9.05 30.93 6.65
N SER A 126 10.07 30.37 7.29
CA SER A 126 10.59 30.85 8.56
C SER A 126 11.03 32.31 8.38
N GLY A 127 10.13 33.24 8.64
CA GLY A 127 10.34 34.66 8.31
C GLY A 127 9.10 35.55 8.48
N ALA A 128 7.88 35.02 8.47
CA ALA A 128 6.69 35.83 8.76
C ALA A 128 6.43 35.88 10.27
N ALA A 129 6.76 37.01 10.90
CA ALA A 129 6.45 37.29 12.29
C ALA A 129 4.96 37.00 12.59
N LEU A 130 4.70 36.14 13.58
CA LEU A 130 3.38 35.95 14.15
C LEU A 130 2.89 37.29 14.68
N SER A 131 2.03 37.96 13.92
CA SER A 131 1.32 39.15 14.38
C SER A 131 0.37 38.69 15.48
N GLN A 132 0.67 39.05 16.72
CA GLN A 132 -0.22 38.88 17.85
C GLN A 132 -1.46 39.74 17.59
N GLN A 133 -2.60 39.11 17.29
CA GLN A 133 -3.88 39.78 17.40
C GLN A 133 -4.36 39.66 18.85
N PRO A 134 -4.76 40.76 19.49
CA PRO A 134 -5.27 40.70 20.85
C PRO A 134 -6.63 40.02 20.87
N MET A 135 -6.86 39.18 21.88
CA MET A 135 -8.19 38.66 22.19
C MET A 135 -9.12 39.83 22.45
N GLN A 136 -10.19 39.94 21.65
CA GLN A 136 -11.34 40.77 22.01
C GLN A 136 -12.30 39.92 22.81
N GLU A 137 -12.43 40.25 24.09
CA GLU A 137 -13.55 39.82 24.92
C GLU A 137 -14.82 40.57 24.49
N GLY A 138 -15.90 39.83 24.27
CA GLY A 138 -17.23 40.34 23.93
C GLY A 138 -18.24 39.22 23.81
#